data_AF-A0AAD7EV23-F1
#
_entry.id   AF-A0AAD7EV23-F1
#
_cell.length_a   1.000
_cell.length_b   1.000
_cell.length_c   1.000
_cell.angle_alpha   90.00
_cell.angle_beta   90.00
_cell.angle_gamma   90.00
#
_symmetry.space_group_name_H-M   'P 1'
#
loop_
_entity.id
_entity.type
_entity.pdbx_description
1 polymer ?
#
loop_
_entity_poly.entity_id
_entity_poly.type
_entity_poly.pdbx_seq_one_letter_code
_entity_poly.pdbx_strand_id
1 'polypeptide(L)'
;MCSEEEEEEEEEEEPVAPRVPHPSREKPATKAPAPKEWVKKAEKLLQGDSFGPLWTQLVAQWRLREEQTWFETSTKSHSAKLRPAQVGAWVQRARAGAPDIKDTAVFAKEFKAWWQDINPAWRKISLPMPRKGGSWTFMQVPGQNGFLNVLMCLKWWREKISDESED
;
A
#
# COMPACT_ATOMS: atom_id res chain seq x y z
N MET A 1 -77.98 30.60 40.23
CA MET A 1 -77.84 31.48 39.05
C MET A 1 -76.37 31.69 38.84
N CYS A 2 -75.95 31.54 37.59
CA CYS A 2 -74.61 31.71 37.03
C CYS A 2 -73.65 30.51 37.19
N SER A 3 -73.82 29.61 36.23
CA SER A 3 -72.80 28.75 35.61
C SER A 3 -71.70 29.59 34.94
N GLU A 4 -70.48 29.08 34.93
CA GLU A 4 -69.37 29.38 34.00
C GLU A 4 -68.52 28.08 34.03
N GLU A 5 -68.89 27.04 33.28
CA GLU A 5 -68.46 26.72 31.90
C GLU A 5 -66.93 26.63 31.75
N GLU A 6 -66.46 25.38 31.81
CA GLU A 6 -65.19 24.88 31.29
C GLU A 6 -65.16 25.06 29.77
N GLU A 7 -64.12 25.71 29.24
CA GLU A 7 -63.71 25.57 27.84
C GLU A 7 -62.35 24.85 27.82
N GLU A 8 -62.39 23.55 27.61
CA GLU A 8 -61.26 22.77 27.10
C GLU A 8 -61.11 23.06 25.62
N GLU A 9 -60.10 23.83 25.23
CA GLU A 9 -59.65 23.91 23.83
C GLU A 9 -58.84 22.64 23.51
N GLU A 10 -59.51 21.64 22.92
CA GLU A 10 -58.85 20.58 22.16
C GLU A 10 -58.33 21.19 20.83
N GLU A 11 -57.03 21.51 20.76
CA GLU A 11 -56.36 21.76 19.48
C GLU A 11 -56.24 20.43 18.70
N GLU A 12 -57.02 20.30 17.62
CA GLU A 12 -56.94 19.21 16.65
C GLU A 12 -55.53 19.11 16.03
N GLU A 13 -54.84 17.98 16.27
CA GLU A 13 -53.57 17.66 15.62
C GLU A 13 -53.80 17.29 14.14
N GLU A 14 -53.29 18.10 13.21
CA GLU A 14 -53.36 17.82 11.77
C GLU A 14 -52.64 16.51 11.38
N PRO A 15 -53.18 15.71 10.42
CA PRO A 15 -52.58 14.45 10.03
C PRO A 15 -51.28 14.67 9.23
N VAL A 16 -50.15 14.29 9.82
CA VAL A 16 -48.83 14.30 9.18
C VAL A 16 -48.81 13.32 8.00
N ALA A 17 -48.75 13.86 6.77
CA ALA A 17 -48.64 13.06 5.55
C ALA A 17 -47.37 12.18 5.53
N PRO A 18 -47.43 10.97 4.94
CA PRO A 18 -46.28 10.06 4.89
C PRO A 18 -45.17 10.66 4.01
N ARG A 19 -43.96 10.77 4.58
CA ARG A 19 -42.77 11.23 3.88
C ARG A 19 -42.44 10.30 2.71
N VAL A 20 -42.53 10.82 1.49
CA VAL A 20 -42.09 10.14 0.28
C VAL A 20 -40.57 9.88 0.40
N PRO A 21 -40.08 8.65 0.15
CA PRO A 21 -38.64 8.40 0.15
C PRO A 21 -38.01 9.21 -1.00
N HIS A 22 -37.16 10.18 -0.66
CA HIS A 22 -36.34 10.83 -1.67
C HIS A 22 -35.44 9.78 -2.34
N PRO A 23 -35.28 9.81 -3.68
CA PRO A 23 -34.35 8.93 -4.36
C PRO A 23 -32.96 9.14 -3.74
N SER A 24 -32.41 8.05 -3.21
CA SER A 24 -31.06 8.00 -2.65
C SER A 24 -30.10 8.59 -3.69
N ARG A 25 -29.55 9.76 -3.37
CA ARG A 25 -28.53 10.43 -4.18
C ARG A 25 -27.34 9.48 -4.27
N GLU A 26 -27.23 8.73 -5.36
CA GLU A 26 -26.06 7.94 -5.65
C GLU A 26 -24.84 8.88 -5.60
N LYS A 27 -23.92 8.60 -4.66
CA LYS A 27 -22.65 9.32 -4.61
C LYS A 27 -21.99 9.12 -5.97
N PRO A 28 -21.61 10.21 -6.68
CA PRO A 28 -20.91 10.06 -7.94
C PRO A 28 -19.63 9.27 -7.67
N ALA A 29 -19.35 8.27 -8.51
CA ALA A 29 -18.10 7.52 -8.48
C ALA A 29 -16.94 8.52 -8.49
N THR A 30 -16.33 8.73 -7.33
CA THR A 30 -15.16 9.60 -7.18
C THR A 30 -14.09 9.09 -8.13
N LYS A 31 -13.70 9.92 -9.10
CA LYS A 31 -12.58 9.63 -10.00
C LYS A 31 -11.35 9.24 -9.15
N ALA A 32 -10.65 8.18 -9.57
CA ALA A 32 -9.42 7.76 -8.93
C ALA A 32 -8.45 8.97 -8.81
N PRO A 33 -7.75 9.12 -7.68
CA PRO A 33 -6.85 10.25 -7.47
C PRO A 33 -5.71 10.19 -8.50
N ALA A 34 -5.21 11.36 -8.92
CA ALA A 34 -4.03 11.40 -9.78
C ALA A 34 -2.78 10.86 -9.04
N PRO A 35 -1.85 10.17 -9.73
CA PRO A 35 -0.61 9.72 -9.11
C PRO A 35 0.21 10.89 -8.56
N LYS A 36 0.60 10.79 -7.28
CA LYS A 36 1.49 11.77 -6.63
C LYS A 36 2.89 11.73 -7.26
N GLU A 37 3.62 12.83 -7.18
CA GLU A 37 4.97 12.95 -7.77
C GLU A 37 5.96 11.87 -7.32
N TRP A 38 5.85 11.40 -6.06
CA TRP A 38 6.72 10.34 -5.57
C TRP A 38 6.48 9.00 -6.28
N VAL A 39 5.24 8.72 -6.71
CA VAL A 39 4.87 7.49 -7.43
C VAL A 39 5.51 7.51 -8.80
N LYS A 40 5.38 8.63 -9.52
CA LYS A 40 6.01 8.82 -10.84
C LYS A 40 7.53 8.64 -10.77
N LYS A 41 8.16 9.22 -9.75
CA LYS A 41 9.61 9.04 -9.49
C LYS A 41 9.94 7.58 -9.20
N ALA A 42 9.15 6.90 -8.38
CA ALA A 42 9.34 5.49 -8.05
C ALA A 42 9.14 4.58 -9.28
N GLU A 43 8.13 4.83 -10.12
CA GLU A 43 7.93 4.12 -11.39
C GLU A 43 9.16 4.26 -12.30
N LYS A 44 9.69 5.48 -12.44
CA LYS A 44 10.93 5.72 -13.19
C LYS A 44 12.13 4.96 -12.60
N LEU A 45 12.25 4.89 -11.27
CA LEU A 45 13.30 4.11 -10.60
C LEU A 45 13.15 2.61 -10.83
N LEU A 46 11.91 2.12 -10.98
CA LEU A 46 11.59 0.70 -11.18
C LEU A 46 11.61 0.29 -12.67
N GLN A 47 11.75 1.23 -13.60
CA GLN A 47 12.02 0.91 -15.00
C GLN A 47 13.32 0.12 -15.10
N GLY A 48 13.27 -0.99 -15.84
CA GLY A 48 14.40 -1.84 -16.15
C GLY A 48 14.12 -2.49 -17.49
N ASP A 49 14.81 -2.01 -18.53
CA ASP A 49 14.50 -2.33 -19.93
C ASP A 49 14.65 -3.82 -20.26
N SER A 50 15.34 -4.58 -19.41
CA SER A 50 15.71 -5.99 -19.63
C SER A 50 15.18 -6.98 -18.59
N PHE A 51 14.29 -6.59 -17.67
CA PHE A 51 13.84 -7.48 -16.57
C PHE A 51 12.68 -8.41 -16.94
N GLY A 52 12.13 -8.26 -18.14
CA GLY A 52 11.11 -9.13 -18.70
C GLY A 52 9.69 -8.89 -18.18
N PRO A 53 8.70 -9.63 -18.70
CA PRO A 53 7.28 -9.33 -18.52
C PRO A 53 6.79 -9.52 -17.07
N LEU A 54 7.38 -10.46 -16.32
CA LEU A 54 7.02 -10.69 -14.92
C LEU A 54 7.36 -9.48 -14.04
N TRP A 55 8.48 -8.81 -14.31
CA TRP A 55 8.85 -7.59 -13.60
C TRP A 55 7.87 -6.46 -13.90
N THR A 56 7.56 -6.25 -15.18
CA THR A 56 6.58 -5.24 -15.61
C THR A 56 5.22 -5.47 -14.95
N GLN A 57 4.76 -6.73 -14.89
CA GLN A 57 3.53 -7.09 -14.21
C GLN A 57 3.62 -6.81 -12.70
N LEU A 58 4.73 -7.14 -12.05
CA LEU A 58 4.94 -6.88 -10.63
C LEU A 58 4.90 -5.38 -10.30
N VAL A 59 5.56 -4.54 -11.09
CA VAL A 59 5.53 -3.07 -10.94
C VAL A 59 4.12 -2.54 -11.16
N ALA A 60 3.39 -3.05 -12.16
CA ALA A 60 1.99 -2.67 -12.38
C ALA A 60 1.08 -3.05 -11.20
N GLN A 61 1.26 -4.24 -10.61
CA GLN A 61 0.51 -4.67 -9.42
C GLN A 61 0.84 -3.82 -8.19
N TRP A 62 2.11 -3.44 -8.02
CA TRP A 62 2.49 -2.49 -6.98
C TRP A 62 1.80 -1.13 -7.16
N ARG A 63 1.80 -0.58 -8.39
CA ARG A 63 1.11 0.68 -8.70
C ARG A 63 -0.38 0.62 -8.38
N LEU A 64 -1.07 -0.45 -8.82
CA LEU A 64 -2.49 -0.67 -8.53
C LEU A 64 -2.76 -0.72 -7.02
N ARG A 65 -1.88 -1.35 -6.26
CA ARG A 65 -1.98 -1.37 -4.79
C ARG A 65 -1.84 0.02 -4.18
N GLU A 66 -0.89 0.83 -4.64
CA GLU A 66 -0.73 2.20 -4.13
C GLU A 66 -1.96 3.06 -4.49
N GLU A 67 -2.54 2.85 -5.67
CA GLU A 67 -3.80 3.49 -6.11
C GLU A 67 -4.98 3.13 -5.19
N GLN A 68 -5.11 1.87 -4.77
CA GLN A 68 -6.13 1.44 -3.79
C GLN A 68 -6.00 2.15 -2.44
N THR A 69 -4.81 2.63 -2.12
CA THR A 69 -4.53 3.43 -0.92
C THR A 69 -4.47 4.93 -1.24
N TRP A 70 -5.02 5.37 -2.37
CA TRP A 70 -5.06 6.78 -2.79
C TRP A 70 -3.69 7.45 -2.82
N PHE A 71 -2.64 6.66 -3.09
CA PHE A 71 -1.23 7.05 -3.03
C PHE A 71 -0.84 7.65 -1.66
N GLU A 72 -1.46 7.19 -0.58
CA GLU A 72 -1.13 7.60 0.78
C GLU A 72 0.35 7.37 1.10
N THR A 73 0.90 8.28 1.90
CA THR A 73 2.24 8.15 2.46
C THR A 73 2.10 7.79 3.92
N SER A 74 2.66 6.67 4.34
CA SER A 74 2.70 6.28 5.74
C SER A 74 4.01 6.64 6.42
N THR A 75 3.92 7.05 7.69
CA THR A 75 5.06 7.01 8.61
C THR A 75 5.40 5.59 9.04
N LYS A 76 4.46 4.64 8.89
CA LYS A 76 4.72 3.22 9.09
C LYS A 76 5.67 2.69 8.01
N SER A 77 6.52 1.75 8.39
CA SER A 77 7.41 1.04 7.48
C SER A 77 7.37 -0.45 7.81
N HIS A 78 7.75 -1.29 6.84
CA HIS A 78 8.09 -2.67 7.19
C HIS A 78 9.24 -2.69 8.21
N SER A 79 9.37 -3.78 8.95
CA SER A 79 10.44 -3.96 9.92
C SER A 79 11.81 -3.55 9.35
N ALA A 80 12.59 -2.80 10.12
CA ALA A 80 13.99 -2.51 9.81
C ALA A 80 14.93 -3.62 10.27
N LYS A 81 14.43 -4.56 11.09
CA LYS A 81 15.18 -5.71 11.55
C LYS A 81 15.59 -6.57 10.36
N LEU A 82 16.85 -7.00 10.33
CA LEU A 82 17.44 -7.82 9.26
C LEU A 82 17.43 -7.19 7.86
N ARG A 83 17.00 -5.92 7.72
CA ARG A 83 17.00 -5.21 6.44
C ARG A 83 18.45 -5.06 5.95
N PRO A 84 18.74 -5.32 4.66
CA PRO A 84 20.06 -5.05 4.10
C PRO A 84 20.46 -3.60 4.33
N ALA A 85 21.70 -3.37 4.76
CA ALA A 85 22.18 -2.04 5.16
C ALA A 85 22.05 -1.01 4.02
N GLN A 86 22.23 -1.46 2.79
CA GLN A 86 22.09 -0.71 1.54
C GLN A 86 20.71 -0.03 1.44
N VAL A 87 19.64 -0.71 1.86
CA VAL A 87 18.28 -0.16 1.84
C VAL A 87 18.15 0.95 2.88
N GLY A 88 18.70 0.73 4.08
CA GLY A 88 18.71 1.74 5.15
C GLY A 88 19.41 3.02 4.69
N ALA A 89 20.62 2.87 4.16
CA ALA A 89 21.41 3.99 3.64
C ALA A 89 20.73 4.69 2.45
N TRP A 90 20.09 3.93 1.54
CA TRP A 90 19.34 4.49 0.42
C TRP A 90 18.12 5.30 0.89
N VAL A 91 17.34 4.78 1.83
CA VAL A 91 16.20 5.51 2.43
C VAL A 91 16.68 6.78 3.14
N GLN A 92 17.78 6.72 3.89
CA GLN A 92 18.38 7.88 4.57
C GLN A 92 18.84 8.97 3.59
N ARG A 93 19.37 8.57 2.43
CA ARG A 93 19.76 9.49 1.34
C ARG A 93 18.59 9.93 0.46
N ALA A 94 17.38 9.98 1.02
CA ALA A 94 16.16 10.34 0.30
C ALA A 94 15.96 9.56 -1.00
N ARG A 95 16.37 8.28 -1.03
CA ARG A 95 16.25 7.38 -2.17
C ARG A 95 17.06 7.81 -3.40
N ALA A 96 18.14 8.56 -3.18
CA ALA A 96 19.06 8.99 -4.22
C ALA A 96 20.19 7.98 -4.46
N GLY A 97 20.48 7.71 -5.74
CA GLY A 97 21.55 6.82 -6.19
C GLY A 97 21.29 5.34 -5.91
N ALA A 98 21.92 4.46 -6.68
CA ALA A 98 21.98 3.04 -6.33
C ALA A 98 22.97 2.84 -5.17
N PRO A 99 22.73 1.88 -4.26
CA PRO A 99 23.73 1.47 -3.29
C PRO A 99 24.83 0.63 -3.97
N ASP A 100 26.01 0.66 -3.38
CA ASP A 100 27.08 -0.26 -3.75
C ASP A 100 26.81 -1.65 -3.14
N ILE A 101 26.74 -2.68 -3.99
CA ILE A 101 26.57 -4.08 -3.61
C ILE A 101 27.84 -4.80 -4.05
N LYS A 102 28.69 -5.14 -3.08
CA LYS A 102 30.00 -5.76 -3.32
C LYS A 102 29.92 -7.28 -3.47
N ASP A 103 28.97 -7.89 -2.79
CA ASP A 103 28.78 -9.35 -2.76
C ASP A 103 27.28 -9.62 -2.92
N THR A 104 26.90 -10.10 -4.11
CA THR A 104 25.52 -10.41 -4.45
C THR A 104 24.97 -11.59 -3.65
N ALA A 105 25.80 -12.55 -3.24
CA ALA A 105 25.38 -13.70 -2.44
C ALA A 105 25.07 -13.30 -1.00
N VAL A 106 25.89 -12.43 -0.38
CA VAL A 106 25.61 -11.86 0.94
C VAL A 106 24.35 -11.01 0.88
N PHE A 107 24.21 -10.14 -0.11
CA PHE A 107 23.02 -9.32 -0.29
C PHE A 107 21.75 -10.18 -0.46
N ALA A 108 21.81 -11.24 -1.26
CA ALA A 108 20.72 -12.19 -1.44
C ALA A 108 20.30 -12.86 -0.12
N LYS A 109 21.27 -13.26 0.71
CA LYS A 109 21.03 -13.87 2.02
C LYS A 109 20.34 -12.89 2.97
N GLU A 110 20.83 -11.66 3.05
CA GLU A 110 20.23 -10.59 3.86
C GLU A 110 18.82 -10.24 3.39
N PHE A 111 18.63 -10.07 2.08
CA PHE A 111 17.31 -9.81 1.51
C PHE A 111 16.33 -10.93 1.82
N LYS A 112 16.75 -12.19 1.69
CA LYS A 112 15.93 -13.37 2.02
C LYS A 112 15.53 -13.39 3.50
N ALA A 113 16.46 -13.10 4.40
CA ALA A 113 16.20 -13.02 5.84
C ALA A 113 15.23 -11.88 6.18
N TRP A 114 15.42 -10.71 5.57
CA TRP A 114 14.51 -9.58 5.71
C TRP A 114 13.11 -9.88 5.18
N TRP A 115 13.02 -10.47 3.98
CA TRP A 115 11.76 -10.88 3.38
C TRP A 115 11.02 -11.85 4.31
N GLN A 116 11.70 -12.82 4.91
CA GLN A 116 11.12 -13.69 5.94
C GLN A 116 10.63 -12.92 7.17
N ASP A 117 11.36 -11.91 7.64
CA ASP A 117 10.98 -11.11 8.81
C ASP A 117 9.73 -10.25 8.57
N ILE A 118 9.61 -9.60 7.42
CA ILE A 118 8.50 -8.67 7.13
C ILE A 118 7.18 -9.37 6.78
N ASN A 119 7.22 -10.69 6.54
CA ASN A 119 6.02 -11.47 6.27
C ASN A 119 5.26 -11.77 7.57
N PRO A 120 3.94 -12.01 7.51
CA PRO A 120 3.16 -12.38 8.70
C PRO A 120 3.55 -13.78 9.20
N ALA A 121 3.38 -14.05 10.50
CA ALA A 121 3.82 -15.30 11.15
C ALA A 121 3.30 -16.57 10.45
N TRP A 122 2.04 -16.57 9.99
CA TRP A 122 1.44 -17.69 9.26
C TRP A 122 2.13 -17.99 7.91
N ARG A 123 2.93 -17.05 7.37
CA ARG A 123 3.74 -17.24 6.15
C ARG A 123 5.15 -17.74 6.42
N LYS A 124 5.65 -17.67 7.65
CA LYS A 124 7.03 -18.00 8.02
C LYS A 124 7.24 -19.50 8.32
N ILE A 125 6.55 -20.37 7.59
CA ILE A 125 6.57 -21.83 7.85
C ILE A 125 7.66 -22.52 7.01
N SER A 126 7.74 -22.21 5.73
CA SER A 126 8.67 -22.84 4.79
C SER A 126 8.91 -21.96 3.57
N LEU A 127 9.86 -22.35 2.72
CA LEU A 127 10.07 -21.75 1.40
C LEU A 127 9.68 -22.77 0.31
N PRO A 128 8.95 -22.37 -0.74
CA PRO A 128 8.31 -21.07 -0.94
C PRO A 128 7.24 -20.79 0.12
N MET A 129 7.12 -19.54 0.56
CA MET A 129 6.18 -19.15 1.61
C MET A 129 4.73 -19.42 1.18
N PRO A 130 3.87 -19.94 2.08
CA PRO A 130 2.44 -20.11 1.83
C PRO A 130 1.78 -18.83 1.31
N ARG A 131 0.79 -18.96 0.43
CA ARG A 131 0.02 -17.82 -0.12
C ARG A 131 -1.36 -17.66 0.51
N LYS A 132 -1.81 -18.65 1.29
CA LYS A 132 -3.10 -18.71 1.96
C LYS A 132 -2.87 -19.14 3.42
N GLY A 133 -3.76 -18.74 4.33
CA GLY A 133 -3.71 -19.18 5.73
C GLY A 133 -3.91 -18.06 6.76
N GLY A 134 -3.92 -16.79 6.36
CA GLY A 134 -4.17 -15.69 7.29
C GLY A 134 -4.28 -14.32 6.64
N SER A 135 -4.32 -13.29 7.49
CA SER A 135 -4.47 -11.89 7.06
C SER A 135 -3.16 -11.31 6.49
N TRP A 136 -3.29 -10.51 5.43
CA TRP A 136 -2.19 -9.77 4.80
C TRP A 136 -2.02 -8.34 5.33
N THR A 137 -2.87 -7.93 6.27
CA THR A 137 -2.89 -6.57 6.87
C THR A 137 -1.52 -6.12 7.37
N PHE A 138 -0.71 -7.02 7.93
CA PHE A 138 0.66 -6.71 8.38
C PHE A 138 1.57 -6.17 7.26
N MET A 139 1.33 -6.57 6.01
CA MET A 139 2.08 -6.10 4.85
C MET A 139 1.44 -4.89 4.17
N GLN A 140 0.29 -4.41 4.67
CA GLN A 140 -0.40 -3.22 4.18
C GLN A 140 0.26 -1.94 4.69
N VAL A 141 1.49 -1.70 4.22
CA VAL A 141 2.19 -0.42 4.38
C VAL A 141 2.06 0.36 3.07
N PRO A 142 1.30 1.48 3.03
CA PRO A 142 1.23 2.33 1.85
C PRO A 142 2.42 3.28 1.77
N GLY A 143 2.72 3.73 0.55
CA GLY A 143 3.74 4.73 0.29
C GLY A 143 5.16 4.19 0.16
N GLN A 144 6.11 5.13 0.15
CA GLN A 144 7.52 4.88 -0.15
C GLN A 144 8.25 3.97 0.84
N ASN A 145 7.67 3.72 2.02
CA ASN A 145 8.26 2.90 3.08
C ASN A 145 7.78 1.44 3.05
N GLY A 146 6.82 1.11 2.16
CA GLY A 146 6.28 -0.23 1.99
C GLY A 146 7.02 -1.02 0.91
N PHE A 147 6.25 -1.59 -0.02
CA PHE A 147 6.76 -2.49 -1.06
C PHE A 147 7.77 -1.85 -2.02
N LEU A 148 7.81 -0.52 -2.14
CA LEU A 148 8.84 0.16 -2.93
C LEU A 148 10.26 -0.28 -2.51
N ASN A 149 10.52 -0.37 -1.21
CA ASN A 149 11.82 -0.80 -0.70
C ASN A 149 12.14 -2.25 -1.11
N VAL A 150 11.15 -3.13 -1.11
CA VAL A 150 11.30 -4.54 -1.52
C VAL A 150 11.61 -4.63 -3.00
N LEU A 151 10.87 -3.89 -3.84
CA LEU A 151 11.10 -3.88 -5.28
C LEU A 151 12.48 -3.34 -5.62
N MET A 152 12.92 -2.27 -4.97
CA MET A 152 14.26 -1.73 -5.20
C MET A 152 15.38 -2.72 -4.83
N CYS A 153 15.21 -3.52 -3.78
CA CYS A 153 16.16 -4.60 -3.47
C CYS A 153 16.26 -5.61 -4.60
N LEU A 154 15.11 -6.07 -5.12
CA LEU A 154 15.07 -7.03 -6.22
C LEU A 154 15.70 -6.46 -7.49
N LYS A 155 15.43 -5.18 -7.78
CA LYS A 155 16.05 -4.47 -8.91
C LYS A 155 17.57 -4.44 -8.79
N TRP A 156 18.12 -3.94 -7.68
CA TRP A 156 19.57 -3.85 -7.53
C TRP A 156 20.26 -5.21 -7.57
N TRP A 157 19.61 -6.23 -6.98
CA TRP A 157 20.13 -7.59 -7.03
C TRP A 157 20.19 -8.13 -8.47
N ARG A 158 19.13 -7.92 -9.25
CA ARG A 158 19.07 -8.29 -10.67
C ARG A 158 20.15 -7.58 -11.48
N GLU A 159 20.28 -6.26 -11.32
CA GLU A 159 21.30 -5.46 -12.02
C GLU A 159 22.70 -5.98 -11.74
N LYS A 160 23.00 -6.29 -10.48
CA LYS A 160 24.32 -6.76 -10.09
C LYS A 160 24.66 -8.16 -10.58
N ILE A 161 23.68 -9.06 -10.62
CA ILE A 161 23.89 -10.38 -11.25
C ILE A 161 24.14 -10.24 -12.76
N SER A 162 23.50 -9.27 -13.42
CA SER A 162 23.73 -9.00 -14.84
C SER A 162 25.13 -8.42 -15.08
N ASP A 163 25.57 -7.48 -14.26
CA ASP A 163 26.95 -6.94 -14.32
C ASP A 163 28.00 -8.07 -14.16
N GLU A 164 27.82 -8.96 -13.18
CA GLU A 164 28.73 -10.09 -12.92
C GLU A 164 28.79 -11.14 -14.03
N SER A 165 27.80 -11.17 -14.93
CA SER A 165 27.73 -12.15 -16.02
C SER A 165 28.40 -11.70 -17.32
N GLU A 166 28.79 -10.43 -17.40
CA GLU A 166 29.46 -9.83 -18.56
C GLU A 166 31.00 -9.73 -18.40
N ASP A 167 31.52 -10.08 -17.21
CA ASP A 167 32.95 -10.25 -16.90
C ASP A 167 33.39 -11.73 -16.98
#